data_AF-A0A9W9M948-F1
#
_entry.id   AF-A0A9W9M948-F1
#
_cell.length_a   1.000
_cell.length_b   1.000
_cell.length_c   1.000
_cell.angle_alpha   90.00
_cell.angle_beta   90.00
_cell.angle_gamma   90.00
#
_symmetry.space_group_name_H-M   'P 1'
#
loop_
_entity.id
_entity.type
_entity.pdbx_description
1 polymer ?
#
loop_
_entity_poly.entity_id
_entity_poly.type
_entity_poly.pdbx_seq_one_letter_code
_entity_poly.pdbx_strand_id
1 'polypeptide(L)'
;MNQPTHTIDPDGEVIIILRNADLPFAPPPEVIEPPQPHSGRGKKKKKNKKKSSAIRTTPEEAPFFEPAVFPEPTPTEGPAAEEPILEPAAFPEPTPMEDHVPQQHVAEQPAVEEPAVEEEICEPLDENCFYIQVSAKHLIFASPVFKRILTGGWKESIAYLQKRSVEITAEGWDIEAFLVVLHAIHGKNYDIPRKLTLEILAKVAVIADYYECKECLYLMTDIWLNSMEEGIPTTYSRDLILWLWVSWFFQLPSQFKESTSAVISCSGNVITGQGFPISDKVIVSNGILGLINKSREEAINNLVLLLHATLEALLSRSRGCSFECSSIMYGALTMNMGSIHLLSPKPAAPFPSLNYNDLTQKVLSFTSPEWYDSSCRYSGYLHRCPDSSFASIFANLNVCVQGLDLNSLDSF
;
A
#
# COMPACT_ATOMS: atom_id res chain seq x y z
N MET A 1 38.41 8.26 11.93
CA MET A 1 37.05 8.70 11.47
C MET A 1 37.13 9.23 10.05
N ASN A 2 36.18 8.88 9.18
CA ASN A 2 36.14 9.36 7.78
C ASN A 2 35.56 10.79 7.68
N GLN A 3 35.99 11.56 6.69
CA GLN A 3 35.47 12.91 6.46
C GLN A 3 34.00 12.84 5.96
N PRO A 4 33.07 13.63 6.53
CA PRO A 4 31.67 13.59 6.12
C PRO A 4 31.48 14.03 4.65
N THR A 5 30.70 13.24 3.91
CA THR A 5 30.23 13.55 2.56
C THR A 5 29.24 14.72 2.56
N HIS A 6 28.42 14.82 3.62
CA HIS A 6 27.46 15.89 3.85
C HIS A 6 27.52 16.35 5.31
N THR A 7 27.50 17.66 5.56
CA THR A 7 27.44 18.24 6.90
C THR A 7 26.21 19.15 7.01
N ILE A 8 25.22 18.70 7.78
CA ILE A 8 23.99 19.47 8.07
C ILE A 8 24.18 20.29 9.35
N ASP A 9 24.91 19.73 10.31
CA ASP A 9 25.34 20.39 11.55
C ASP A 9 26.86 20.22 11.75
N PRO A 10 27.69 21.28 11.59
CA PRO A 10 29.14 21.19 11.76
C PRO A 10 29.59 20.86 13.18
N ASP A 11 28.79 21.23 14.18
CA ASP A 11 28.99 20.86 15.59
C ASP A 11 28.28 19.54 15.94
N GLY A 12 27.72 18.85 14.93
CA GLY A 12 26.90 17.65 15.07
C GLY A 12 27.67 16.44 15.59
N GLU A 13 27.12 15.81 16.62
CA GLU A 13 27.74 14.70 17.36
C GLU A 13 27.55 13.30 16.71
N VAL A 14 26.79 13.22 15.61
CA VAL A 14 26.39 11.95 14.98
C VAL A 14 26.84 11.92 13.53
N ILE A 15 27.45 10.81 13.12
CA ILE A 15 27.65 10.46 11.71
C ILE A 15 26.65 9.37 11.34
N ILE A 16 25.74 9.68 10.40
CA ILE A 16 24.92 8.64 9.77
C ILE A 16 25.69 8.08 8.59
N ILE A 17 25.95 6.77 8.60
CA ILE A 17 26.50 6.02 7.47
C ILE A 17 25.32 5.44 6.69
N LEU A 18 24.92 6.12 5.61
CA LEU A 18 23.88 5.63 4.70
C LEU A 18 24.51 4.69 3.66
N ARG A 19 24.00 3.46 3.59
CA ARG A 19 24.38 2.43 2.60
C ARG A 19 23.29 2.23 1.55
N ASN A 20 23.66 1.73 0.38
CA ASN A 20 22.71 1.31 -0.66
C ASN A 20 21.70 2.41 -1.05
N ALA A 21 22.17 3.65 -1.26
CA ALA A 21 21.29 4.78 -1.54
C ALA A 21 20.57 4.72 -2.91
N ASP A 22 21.07 3.89 -3.82
CA ASP A 22 20.60 3.77 -5.21
C ASP A 22 19.53 2.67 -5.42
N LEU A 23 18.90 2.17 -4.35
CA LEU A 23 17.90 1.10 -4.47
C LEU A 23 16.66 1.54 -5.28
N PRO A 24 16.11 0.67 -6.15
CA PRO A 24 14.94 0.98 -6.96
C PRO A 24 13.70 1.16 -6.07
N PHE A 25 13.18 2.38 -6.00
CA PHE A 25 11.97 2.70 -5.24
C PHE A 25 10.70 2.36 -6.03
N ALA A 26 9.75 1.65 -5.41
CA ALA A 26 8.51 1.21 -6.04
C ALA A 26 8.73 0.61 -7.46
N PRO A 27 9.54 -0.45 -7.59
CA PRO A 27 9.74 -1.12 -8.88
C PRO A 27 8.39 -1.64 -9.41
N PRO A 28 8.17 -1.61 -10.74
CA PRO A 28 6.97 -2.20 -11.34
C PRO A 28 6.81 -3.67 -10.92
N PRO A 29 5.57 -4.16 -10.68
CA PRO A 29 5.35 -5.57 -10.40
C PRO A 29 5.88 -6.41 -11.56
N GLU A 30 6.70 -7.42 -11.25
CA GLU A 30 7.31 -8.28 -12.26
C GLU A 30 6.24 -8.93 -13.14
N VAL A 31 6.36 -8.74 -14.46
CA VAL A 31 5.51 -9.45 -15.41
C VAL A 31 5.96 -10.90 -15.44
N ILE A 32 5.29 -11.74 -14.64
CA ILE A 32 5.47 -13.19 -14.65
C ILE A 32 5.01 -13.71 -16.02
N GLU A 33 5.93 -13.77 -16.98
CA GLU A 33 5.64 -14.35 -18.29
C GLU A 33 5.20 -15.82 -18.11
N PRO A 34 4.09 -16.25 -18.75
CA PRO A 34 3.66 -17.63 -18.65
C PRO A 34 4.73 -18.56 -19.25
N PRO A 35 5.11 -19.64 -18.57
CA PRO A 35 6.27 -20.44 -18.95
C PRO A 35 6.12 -21.01 -20.36
N GLN A 36 7.09 -20.69 -21.23
CA GLN A 36 7.00 -21.08 -22.64
C GLN A 36 6.93 -22.62 -22.80
N PRO A 37 6.07 -23.13 -23.69
CA PRO A 37 5.81 -24.56 -23.79
C PRO A 37 7.01 -25.31 -24.39
N HIS A 38 7.87 -25.85 -23.53
CA HIS A 38 9.00 -26.71 -23.93
C HIS A 38 8.52 -27.87 -24.81
N SER A 39 9.07 -27.97 -26.03
CA SER A 39 8.55 -28.84 -27.10
C SER A 39 8.92 -30.32 -26.93
N GLY A 40 8.37 -30.97 -25.91
CA GLY A 40 8.58 -32.39 -25.58
C GLY A 40 8.05 -33.35 -26.65
N ARG A 41 8.93 -33.83 -27.55
CA ARG A 41 8.63 -34.84 -28.59
C ARG A 41 8.33 -36.25 -28.01
N GLY A 42 7.17 -36.42 -27.37
CA GLY A 42 6.64 -37.71 -26.92
C GLY A 42 6.23 -38.63 -28.09
N LYS A 43 6.72 -39.87 -28.12
CA LYS A 43 6.50 -40.82 -29.23
C LYS A 43 5.14 -41.52 -29.14
N LYS A 44 4.40 -41.57 -30.26
CA LYS A 44 3.13 -42.33 -30.40
C LYS A 44 3.31 -43.82 -30.08
N LYS A 45 2.41 -44.40 -29.28
CA LYS A 45 2.09 -45.84 -29.27
C LYS A 45 0.58 -46.05 -29.39
N LYS A 46 0.13 -46.74 -30.44
CA LYS A 46 -1.25 -47.22 -30.59
C LYS A 46 -1.45 -48.52 -29.79
N LYS A 47 -2.63 -48.71 -29.19
CA LYS A 47 -3.27 -50.04 -29.04
C LYS A 47 -4.80 -49.89 -29.04
N ASN A 48 -5.51 -51.00 -29.26
CA ASN A 48 -6.89 -51.00 -29.78
C ASN A 48 -8.00 -51.10 -28.71
N LYS A 49 -8.96 -50.18 -28.79
CA LYS A 49 -10.40 -50.42 -29.06
C LYS A 49 -11.03 -51.70 -28.46
N LYS A 50 -11.99 -51.51 -27.53
CA LYS A 50 -13.17 -52.39 -27.35
C LYS A 50 -14.42 -51.56 -27.04
N LYS A 51 -15.61 -52.11 -27.33
CA LYS A 51 -16.93 -51.48 -27.09
C LYS A 51 -17.72 -52.32 -26.08
N SER A 52 -18.40 -51.65 -25.15
CA SER A 52 -19.60 -52.09 -24.41
C SER A 52 -20.17 -50.84 -23.74
N SER A 53 -21.34 -50.32 -24.16
CA SER A 53 -22.70 -50.80 -23.84
C SER A 53 -23.19 -50.21 -22.52
N ALA A 54 -24.41 -49.67 -22.53
CA ALA A 54 -24.97 -48.89 -21.44
C ALA A 54 -25.73 -49.73 -20.40
N ILE A 55 -25.94 -49.17 -19.22
CA ILE A 55 -27.12 -49.35 -18.35
C ILE A 55 -27.28 -48.09 -17.48
N ARG A 56 -28.49 -47.89 -16.92
CA ARG A 56 -28.96 -46.65 -16.28
C ARG A 56 -29.51 -46.98 -14.90
N THR A 57 -29.00 -46.34 -13.85
CA THR A 57 -29.55 -46.36 -12.49
C THR A 57 -29.36 -45.01 -11.79
N THR A 58 -30.16 -44.77 -10.76
CA THR A 58 -30.39 -43.51 -10.03
C THR A 58 -29.39 -43.27 -8.88
N PRO A 59 -29.34 -42.06 -8.28
CA PRO A 59 -28.22 -41.66 -7.41
C PRO A 59 -28.28 -42.26 -6.01
N GLU A 60 -27.12 -42.22 -5.34
CA GLU A 60 -26.90 -42.59 -3.93
C GLU A 60 -26.69 -41.29 -3.12
N GLU A 61 -27.25 -41.23 -1.91
CA GLU A 61 -27.27 -40.02 -1.08
C GLU A 61 -25.93 -39.79 -0.36
N ALA A 62 -25.46 -38.54 -0.36
CA ALA A 62 -24.34 -38.12 0.49
C ALA A 62 -24.88 -37.61 1.84
N PRO A 63 -24.22 -37.88 2.99
CA PRO A 63 -24.75 -37.53 4.30
C PRO A 63 -24.91 -36.02 4.53
N PHE A 64 -25.96 -35.67 5.27
CA PHE A 64 -26.14 -34.36 5.90
C PHE A 64 -24.96 -34.04 6.84
N PHE A 65 -24.49 -32.80 6.81
CA PHE A 65 -23.74 -32.18 7.91
C PHE A 65 -24.45 -30.89 8.29
N GLU A 66 -24.91 -30.82 9.55
CA GLU A 66 -25.54 -29.64 10.13
C GLU A 66 -24.51 -28.54 10.49
N PRO A 67 -24.90 -27.26 10.56
CA PRO A 67 -23.98 -26.15 10.75
C PRO A 67 -23.39 -26.11 12.17
N ALA A 68 -22.11 -25.75 12.27
CA ALA A 68 -21.46 -25.47 13.54
C ALA A 68 -22.02 -24.18 14.17
N VAL A 69 -22.35 -24.23 15.47
CA VAL A 69 -22.95 -23.13 16.23
C VAL A 69 -21.87 -22.18 16.75
N PHE A 70 -22.10 -20.87 16.63
CA PHE A 70 -21.29 -19.83 17.28
C PHE A 70 -21.57 -19.79 18.80
N PRO A 71 -20.54 -19.72 19.66
CA PRO A 71 -20.73 -19.35 21.06
C PRO A 71 -20.80 -17.82 21.22
N GLU A 72 -21.95 -17.31 21.66
CA GLU A 72 -22.05 -15.94 22.20
C GLU A 72 -21.43 -15.85 23.63
N PRO A 73 -20.96 -14.67 24.05
CA PRO A 73 -20.32 -14.49 25.35
C PRO A 73 -21.33 -14.39 26.51
N THR A 74 -20.99 -14.94 27.67
CA THR A 74 -21.72 -14.73 28.94
C THR A 74 -21.11 -13.59 29.78
N PRO A 75 -21.92 -12.79 30.50
CA PRO A 75 -21.48 -11.55 31.14
C PRO A 75 -21.12 -11.68 32.63
N THR A 76 -20.35 -10.73 33.18
CA THR A 76 -20.33 -10.45 34.64
C THR A 76 -19.88 -9.00 34.95
N GLU A 77 -20.79 -8.20 35.50
CA GLU A 77 -20.50 -7.08 36.41
C GLU A 77 -20.74 -7.58 37.86
N GLY A 78 -20.25 -7.01 38.96
CA GLY A 78 -19.72 -5.65 39.19
C GLY A 78 -18.99 -5.51 40.56
N PRO A 79 -18.96 -4.33 41.21
CA PRO A 79 -17.77 -3.90 41.97
C PRO A 79 -17.88 -3.71 43.51
N ALA A 80 -16.71 -3.66 44.17
CA ALA A 80 -16.38 -3.00 45.46
C ALA A 80 -14.84 -3.07 45.69
N ALA A 81 -14.13 -2.23 46.46
CA ALA A 81 -14.33 -0.84 46.91
C ALA A 81 -12.97 -0.26 47.43
N GLU A 82 -12.80 1.07 47.33
CA GLU A 82 -11.93 2.01 48.10
C GLU A 82 -10.56 1.56 48.72
N GLU A 83 -9.47 2.11 48.15
CA GLU A 83 -8.39 2.90 48.83
C GLU A 83 -7.44 2.31 49.94
N PRO A 84 -6.31 2.98 50.33
CA PRO A 84 -5.39 3.87 49.57
C PRO A 84 -3.85 3.72 49.90
N ILE A 85 -3.02 4.61 49.29
CA ILE A 85 -1.63 5.07 49.63
C ILE A 85 -0.43 4.08 49.59
N LEU A 86 0.61 4.41 48.80
CA LEU A 86 1.98 4.79 49.26
C LEU A 86 2.99 5.03 48.12
N GLU A 87 3.67 6.18 48.14
CA GLU A 87 4.84 6.49 47.31
C GLU A 87 6.14 5.91 47.92
N PRO A 88 7.12 5.46 47.10
CA PRO A 88 8.51 5.30 47.52
C PRO A 88 9.32 6.59 47.29
N ALA A 89 9.97 7.07 48.35
CA ALA A 89 10.72 8.34 48.39
C ALA A 89 11.93 8.44 47.43
N ALA A 90 12.35 9.69 47.19
CA ALA A 90 13.58 10.02 46.46
C ALA A 90 14.88 9.61 47.23
N PHE A 91 15.97 9.44 46.49
CA PHE A 91 17.33 9.26 47.01
C PHE A 91 18.19 10.54 46.83
N PRO A 92 19.20 10.78 47.68
CA PRO A 92 19.76 12.13 47.90
C PRO A 92 20.99 12.51 47.03
N GLU A 93 21.27 13.81 47.00
CA GLU A 93 22.46 14.43 46.39
C GLU A 93 23.77 14.21 47.20
N PRO A 94 24.95 14.24 46.56
CA PRO A 94 26.25 14.33 47.24
C PRO A 94 27.13 15.52 46.76
N THR A 95 27.53 16.42 47.67
CA THR A 95 28.66 17.39 47.54
C THR A 95 29.10 17.87 48.93
N PRO A 96 30.30 18.49 49.13
CA PRO A 96 31.51 18.57 48.30
C PRO A 96 32.80 18.11 49.03
N MET A 97 33.97 18.48 48.50
CA MET A 97 35.35 18.33 49.04
C MET A 97 35.57 19.18 50.34
N GLU A 98 36.68 19.17 51.09
CA GLU A 98 38.11 18.77 50.92
C GLU A 98 38.72 18.52 52.36
N ASP A 99 39.98 18.28 52.73
CA ASP A 99 41.35 18.27 52.14
C ASP A 99 42.34 17.47 53.07
N HIS A 100 43.66 17.55 52.82
CA HIS A 100 44.86 17.39 53.69
C HIS A 100 45.71 16.09 53.64
N VAL A 101 47.03 16.33 53.79
CA VAL A 101 48.23 15.51 53.49
C VAL A 101 49.20 15.70 54.72
N PRO A 102 50.27 14.91 55.06
CA PRO A 102 51.26 14.35 54.12
C PRO A 102 52.13 13.11 54.53
N GLN A 103 53.14 12.84 53.67
CA GLN A 103 54.49 12.25 53.89
C GLN A 103 54.85 10.81 53.41
N GLN A 104 55.45 10.79 52.21
CA GLN A 104 56.77 10.20 51.84
C GLN A 104 57.12 8.72 52.16
N HIS A 105 57.47 7.97 51.10
CA HIS A 105 58.82 7.39 50.95
C HIS A 105 59.23 7.28 49.46
N VAL A 106 60.43 6.78 49.14
CA VAL A 106 61.18 7.07 47.89
C VAL A 106 61.65 5.80 47.14
N ALA A 107 61.88 5.95 45.82
CA ALA A 107 62.41 4.98 44.83
C ALA A 107 61.41 3.93 44.32
N GLU A 108 61.52 3.38 43.10
CA GLU A 108 62.59 3.46 42.08
C GLU A 108 62.01 3.40 40.65
N GLN A 109 62.71 3.90 39.62
CA GLN A 109 62.34 3.71 38.20
C GLN A 109 63.04 2.47 37.62
N PRO A 110 62.44 1.80 36.61
CA PRO A 110 63.15 1.76 35.34
C PRO A 110 62.27 1.78 34.06
N ALA A 111 62.97 2.08 32.95
CA ALA A 111 62.68 1.69 31.56
C ALA A 111 61.45 2.26 30.83
N VAL A 112 61.74 2.80 29.64
CA VAL A 112 60.78 3.19 28.60
C VAL A 112 60.40 1.95 27.79
N GLU A 113 59.11 1.79 27.51
CA GLU A 113 58.62 1.12 26.30
C GLU A 113 57.63 2.06 25.60
N GLU A 114 57.80 2.29 24.30
CA GLU A 114 56.81 2.97 23.47
C GLU A 114 55.73 1.96 23.07
N PRO A 115 54.44 2.15 23.41
CA PRO A 115 53.38 1.43 22.72
C PRO A 115 53.35 1.95 21.27
N ALA A 116 53.28 1.02 20.31
CA ALA A 116 53.31 1.36 18.90
C ALA A 116 52.16 2.28 18.50
N VAL A 117 52.38 3.04 17.41
CA VAL A 117 51.27 3.64 16.66
C VAL A 117 50.41 2.48 16.14
N GLU A 118 49.23 2.30 16.73
CA GLU A 118 48.15 1.56 16.09
C GLU A 118 47.74 2.39 14.86
N GLU A 119 48.21 1.97 13.68
CA GLU A 119 47.69 2.51 12.42
C GLU A 119 46.17 2.25 12.42
N GLU A 120 45.34 3.30 12.33
CA GLU A 120 43.91 3.13 12.06
C GLU A 120 43.80 2.32 10.77
N ILE A 121 43.42 1.04 10.88
CA ILE A 121 43.11 0.20 9.73
C ILE A 121 41.84 0.80 9.12
N CYS A 122 42.02 1.69 8.16
CA CYS A 122 40.95 2.14 7.30
C CYS A 122 40.40 0.90 6.58
N GLU A 123 39.27 0.38 7.06
CA GLU A 123 38.49 -0.57 6.27
C GLU A 123 38.23 0.06 4.89
N PRO A 124 38.35 -0.73 3.80
CA PRO A 124 38.31 -0.19 2.46
C PRO A 124 36.99 0.54 2.22
N LEU A 125 37.07 1.71 1.57
CA LEU A 125 35.91 2.53 1.24
C LEU A 125 34.88 1.70 0.46
N ASP A 126 33.74 1.45 1.08
CA ASP A 126 32.57 0.86 0.42
C ASP A 126 31.97 1.96 -0.46
N GLU A 127 32.24 1.91 -1.77
CA GLU A 127 32.17 3.07 -2.69
C GLU A 127 30.75 3.68 -2.87
N ASN A 128 29.70 3.03 -2.33
CA ASN A 128 28.31 3.51 -2.30
C ASN A 128 27.83 3.97 -0.89
N CYS A 129 28.74 4.24 0.06
CA CYS A 129 28.40 4.77 1.39
C CYS A 129 28.49 6.31 1.48
N PHE A 130 27.44 6.95 2.02
CA PHE A 130 27.42 8.38 2.35
C PHE A 130 27.58 8.60 3.86
N TYR A 131 28.47 9.52 4.25
CA TYR A 131 28.69 9.91 5.64
C TYR A 131 28.05 11.28 5.91
N ILE A 132 27.02 11.33 6.76
CA ILE A 132 26.20 12.54 6.98
C ILE A 132 26.33 13.01 8.43
N GLN A 133 26.92 14.18 8.66
CA GLN A 133 27.10 14.78 9.98
C GLN A 133 25.86 15.58 10.42
N VAL A 134 25.31 15.22 11.58
CA VAL A 134 24.05 15.72 12.15
C VAL A 134 24.14 15.80 13.68
N SER A 135 23.28 16.60 14.34
CA SER A 135 23.26 16.65 15.81
C SER A 135 22.33 15.60 16.40
N ALA A 136 22.81 14.92 17.45
CA ALA A 136 22.01 14.00 18.25
C ALA A 136 20.75 14.67 18.80
N LYS A 137 20.83 15.95 19.19
CA LYS A 137 19.74 16.68 19.85
C LYS A 137 18.55 16.88 18.92
N HIS A 138 18.81 17.29 17.67
CA HIS A 138 17.76 17.47 16.65
C HIS A 138 17.09 16.13 16.32
N LEU A 139 17.88 15.08 16.09
CA LEU A 139 17.36 13.73 15.84
C LEU A 139 16.49 13.19 17.00
N ILE A 140 16.98 13.28 18.24
CA ILE A 140 16.28 12.80 19.46
C ILE A 140 14.99 13.57 19.73
N PHE A 141 14.94 14.86 19.39
CA PHE A 141 13.76 15.70 19.58
C PHE A 141 12.68 15.44 18.52
N ALA A 142 13.09 15.31 17.25
CA ALA A 142 12.18 15.20 16.11
C ALA A 142 11.66 13.78 15.83
N SER A 143 12.32 12.73 16.35
CA SER A 143 12.03 11.35 15.99
C SER A 143 12.06 10.40 17.20
N PRO A 144 10.94 9.75 17.54
CA PRO A 144 10.90 8.61 18.46
C PRO A 144 11.88 7.49 18.07
N VAL A 145 12.10 7.27 16.77
CA VAL A 145 12.97 6.22 16.23
C VAL A 145 14.45 6.54 16.50
N PHE A 146 14.92 7.72 16.09
CA PHE A 146 16.29 8.14 16.41
C PHE A 146 16.53 8.27 17.91
N LYS A 147 15.52 8.68 18.69
CA LYS A 147 15.58 8.63 20.15
C LYS A 147 15.82 7.22 20.69
N ARG A 148 15.08 6.20 20.21
CA ARG A 148 15.30 4.79 20.60
C ARG A 148 16.69 4.27 20.21
N ILE A 149 17.25 4.74 19.08
CA ILE A 149 18.61 4.40 18.63
C ILE A 149 19.67 5.06 19.53
N LEU A 150 19.58 6.38 19.75
CA LEU A 150 20.63 7.18 20.39
C LEU A 150 20.57 7.18 21.93
N THR A 151 19.42 6.85 22.55
CA THR A 151 19.25 6.80 24.01
C THR A 151 18.74 5.44 24.52
N GLY A 152 18.91 4.37 23.74
CA GLY A 152 18.54 3.01 24.12
C GLY A 152 19.57 2.30 25.02
N GLY A 153 19.49 0.96 25.04
CA GLY A 153 20.51 0.08 25.65
C GLY A 153 21.44 -0.57 24.62
N TRP A 154 21.47 -0.05 23.39
CA TRP A 154 22.24 -0.58 22.26
C TRP A 154 23.68 -0.02 22.25
N LYS A 155 24.55 -0.56 21.39
CA LYS A 155 25.99 -0.20 21.34
C LYS A 155 26.18 1.29 21.02
N GLU A 156 25.35 1.80 20.14
CA GLU A 156 25.31 3.15 19.60
C GLU A 156 25.02 4.14 20.73
N SER A 157 23.95 3.90 21.49
CA SER A 157 23.61 4.67 22.70
C SER A 157 24.68 4.62 23.80
N ILE A 158 25.34 3.46 24.00
CA ILE A 158 26.44 3.35 24.97
C ILE A 158 27.66 4.17 24.50
N ALA A 159 28.00 4.10 23.22
CA ALA A 159 29.09 4.87 22.62
C ALA A 159 28.83 6.38 22.70
N TYR A 160 27.61 6.84 22.38
CA TYR A 160 27.20 8.25 22.50
C TYR A 160 27.36 8.78 23.92
N LEU A 161 26.87 8.03 24.92
CA LEU A 161 26.95 8.42 26.34
C LEU A 161 28.39 8.46 26.87
N GLN A 162 29.31 7.65 26.31
CA GLN A 162 30.71 7.59 26.75
C GLN A 162 31.64 8.55 26.00
N LYS A 163 31.50 8.64 24.67
CA LYS A 163 32.43 9.37 23.77
C LYS A 163 31.90 10.71 23.26
N ARG A 164 30.64 11.06 23.55
CA ARG A 164 29.91 12.22 22.98
C ARG A 164 29.95 12.32 21.45
N SER A 165 30.19 11.18 20.80
CA SER A 165 30.22 11.03 19.35
C SER A 165 29.81 9.60 19.03
N VAL A 166 29.04 9.40 17.95
CA VAL A 166 28.49 8.09 17.58
C VAL A 166 28.30 7.99 16.07
N GLU A 167 28.58 6.81 15.53
CA GLU A 167 28.25 6.43 14.16
C GLU A 167 27.00 5.55 14.19
N ILE A 168 26.01 5.82 13.33
CA ILE A 168 24.80 4.99 13.18
C ILE A 168 24.57 4.64 11.71
N THR A 169 24.11 3.42 11.42
CA THR A 169 23.86 2.97 10.05
C THR A 169 22.42 3.24 9.60
N ALA A 170 22.25 3.73 8.38
CA ALA A 170 21.01 3.69 7.63
C ALA A 170 21.23 2.91 6.33
N GLU A 171 20.18 2.34 5.74
CA GLU A 171 20.31 1.53 4.52
C GLU A 171 19.07 1.69 3.62
N GLY A 172 19.29 1.78 2.31
CA GLY A 172 18.23 1.71 1.31
C GLY A 172 17.44 3.01 1.10
N TRP A 173 17.80 4.10 1.76
CA TRP A 173 17.19 5.41 1.54
C TRP A 173 17.83 6.14 0.36
N ASP A 174 17.00 6.67 -0.52
CA ASP A 174 17.38 7.67 -1.51
C ASP A 174 18.04 8.88 -0.81
N ILE A 175 19.26 9.23 -1.23
CA ILE A 175 20.07 10.27 -0.59
C ILE A 175 19.44 11.67 -0.68
N GLU A 176 18.77 12.02 -1.78
CA GLU A 176 18.10 13.32 -1.93
C GLU A 176 16.92 13.41 -0.94
N ALA A 177 16.08 12.39 -0.92
CA ALA A 177 14.94 12.31 0.00
C ALA A 177 15.37 12.26 1.48
N PHE A 178 16.45 11.54 1.81
CA PHE A 178 16.96 11.48 3.17
C PHE A 178 17.56 12.81 3.63
N LEU A 179 18.31 13.50 2.77
CA LEU A 179 18.80 14.84 3.06
C LEU A 179 17.65 15.84 3.25
N VAL A 180 16.55 15.76 2.49
CA VAL A 180 15.36 16.61 2.72
C VAL A 180 14.79 16.41 4.14
N VAL A 181 14.61 15.16 4.58
CA VAL A 181 14.09 14.87 5.94
C VAL A 181 15.08 15.33 7.01
N LEU A 182 16.38 15.10 6.84
CA LEU A 182 17.38 15.53 7.82
C LEU A 182 17.52 17.06 7.91
N HIS A 183 17.45 17.79 6.80
CA HIS A 183 17.40 19.27 6.81
C HIS A 183 16.15 19.78 7.53
N ALA A 184 14.98 19.16 7.32
CA ALA A 184 13.74 19.52 8.02
C ALA A 184 13.86 19.30 9.54
N ILE A 185 14.44 18.17 9.97
CA ILE A 185 14.71 17.87 11.39
C ILE A 185 15.64 18.92 12.04
N HIS A 186 16.61 19.46 11.29
CA HIS A 186 17.54 20.50 11.77
C HIS A 186 17.03 21.94 11.54
N GLY A 187 15.77 22.12 11.09
CA GLY A 187 15.19 23.43 10.79
C GLY A 187 15.84 24.18 9.62
N LYS A 188 16.65 23.49 8.79
CA LYS A 188 17.44 24.02 7.66
C LYS A 188 16.57 24.25 6.42
N ASN A 189 15.42 24.91 6.62
CA ASN A 189 14.37 25.10 5.61
C ASN A 189 14.78 25.96 4.40
N TYR A 190 15.97 26.58 4.41
CA TYR A 190 16.54 27.25 3.25
C TYR A 190 17.19 26.26 2.27
N ASP A 191 17.76 25.18 2.80
CA ASP A 191 18.53 24.18 2.06
C ASP A 191 17.63 23.05 1.49
N ILE A 192 16.33 23.10 1.81
CA ILE A 192 15.29 22.21 1.28
C ILE A 192 14.81 22.71 -0.10
N PRO A 193 14.80 21.85 -1.15
CA PRO A 193 14.23 22.20 -2.45
C PRO A 193 12.74 22.56 -2.35
N ARG A 194 12.35 23.70 -2.94
CA ARG A 194 10.94 24.14 -3.00
C ARG A 194 10.10 23.45 -4.08
N LYS A 195 10.75 22.70 -4.97
CA LYS A 195 10.12 21.78 -5.92
C LYS A 195 10.69 20.39 -5.67
N LEU A 196 9.82 19.40 -5.61
CA LEU A 196 10.17 17.98 -5.64
C LEU A 196 9.34 17.31 -6.73
N THR A 197 9.85 16.23 -7.31
CA THR A 197 9.02 15.32 -8.12
C THR A 197 8.11 14.52 -7.19
N LEU A 198 7.00 14.00 -7.73
CA LEU A 198 6.11 13.09 -7.01
C LEU A 198 6.86 11.87 -6.40
N GLU A 199 7.89 11.38 -7.08
CA GLU A 199 8.73 10.28 -6.58
C GLU A 199 9.58 10.69 -5.38
N ILE A 200 10.30 11.83 -5.43
CA ILE A 200 11.10 12.28 -4.28
C ILE A 200 10.18 12.63 -3.10
N LEU A 201 9.01 13.24 -3.35
CA LEU A 201 8.02 13.51 -2.31
C LEU A 201 7.48 12.22 -1.66
N ALA A 202 7.25 11.16 -2.46
CA ALA A 202 6.85 9.85 -1.95
C ALA A 202 7.96 9.16 -1.13
N LYS A 203 9.23 9.27 -1.56
CA LYS A 203 10.41 8.79 -0.80
C LYS A 203 10.57 9.55 0.53
N VAL A 204 10.46 10.88 0.51
CA VAL A 204 10.46 11.74 1.71
C VAL A 204 9.36 11.31 2.69
N ALA A 205 8.16 11.04 2.20
CA ALA A 205 7.06 10.51 3.01
C ALA A 205 7.36 9.13 3.62
N VAL A 206 7.93 8.18 2.86
CA VAL A 206 8.33 6.86 3.39
C VAL A 206 9.37 7.00 4.50
N ILE A 207 10.38 7.84 4.29
CA ILE A 207 11.44 8.08 5.28
C ILE A 207 10.86 8.71 6.55
N ALA A 208 9.96 9.70 6.42
CA ALA A 208 9.36 10.37 7.56
C ALA A 208 8.29 9.54 8.31
N ASP A 209 7.64 8.57 7.63
CA ASP A 209 6.80 7.54 8.25
C ASP A 209 7.68 6.57 9.06
N TYR A 210 8.75 6.04 8.45
CA TYR A 210 9.69 5.12 9.09
C TYR A 210 10.36 5.73 10.34
N TYR A 211 10.78 7.00 10.26
CA TYR A 211 11.41 7.71 11.39
C TYR A 211 10.42 8.36 12.35
N GLU A 212 9.10 8.18 12.18
CA GLU A 212 8.05 8.77 13.03
C GLU A 212 8.20 10.31 13.21
N CYS A 213 8.51 11.05 12.13
CA CYS A 213 8.89 12.48 12.19
C CYS A 213 8.17 13.40 11.17
N LYS A 214 6.93 13.05 10.82
CA LYS A 214 6.08 13.75 9.84
C LYS A 214 5.94 15.26 10.10
N GLU A 215 5.88 15.65 11.37
CA GLU A 215 5.69 17.03 11.84
C GLU A 215 6.76 17.98 11.29
N CYS A 216 7.99 17.52 11.09
CA CYS A 216 9.08 18.32 10.51
C CYS A 216 8.80 18.78 9.08
N LEU A 217 7.98 18.03 8.33
CA LEU A 217 7.66 18.32 6.94
C LEU A 217 6.53 19.35 6.78
N TYR A 218 5.77 19.63 7.85
CA TYR A 218 4.52 20.40 7.81
C TYR A 218 4.65 21.76 7.09
N LEU A 219 5.75 22.48 7.30
CA LEU A 219 6.00 23.79 6.68
C LEU A 219 6.30 23.73 5.18
N MET A 220 6.72 22.56 4.67
CA MET A 220 7.11 22.36 3.26
C MET A 220 6.02 21.66 2.44
N THR A 221 5.12 20.90 3.09
CA THR A 221 3.99 20.18 2.46
C THR A 221 3.25 21.03 1.44
N ASP A 222 2.70 22.19 1.86
CA ASP A 222 1.95 23.07 0.96
C ASP A 222 2.82 23.65 -0.16
N ILE A 223 4.11 23.90 0.09
CA ILE A 223 5.03 24.43 -0.93
C ILE A 223 5.24 23.39 -2.03
N TRP A 224 5.49 22.14 -1.66
CA TRP A 224 5.67 21.05 -2.62
C TRP A 224 4.39 20.75 -3.39
N LEU A 225 3.25 20.61 -2.71
CA LEU A 225 1.96 20.29 -3.33
C LEU A 225 1.49 21.38 -4.31
N ASN A 226 1.65 22.66 -3.98
CA ASN A 226 1.33 23.77 -4.89
C ASN A 226 2.38 23.95 -6.02
N SER A 227 3.48 23.18 -6.00
CA SER A 227 4.56 23.26 -7.01
C SER A 227 4.59 22.12 -8.02
N MET A 228 3.84 21.03 -7.77
CA MET A 228 3.71 19.92 -8.72
C MET A 228 2.89 20.36 -9.94
N GLU A 229 3.38 20.01 -11.11
CA GLU A 229 2.74 20.34 -12.40
C GLU A 229 1.93 19.14 -12.95
N GLU A 230 2.20 17.96 -12.40
CA GLU A 230 1.54 16.68 -12.67
C GLU A 230 0.25 16.53 -11.85
N GLY A 231 -0.89 16.35 -12.53
CA GLY A 231 -2.14 15.97 -11.88
C GLY A 231 -2.20 14.49 -11.49
N ILE A 232 -3.24 14.10 -10.74
CA ILE A 232 -3.49 12.68 -10.39
C ILE A 232 -3.85 11.90 -11.67
N PRO A 233 -3.17 10.78 -11.98
CA PRO A 233 -3.48 9.99 -13.18
C PRO A 233 -4.86 9.34 -13.11
N THR A 234 -5.66 9.49 -14.17
CA THR A 234 -6.98 8.83 -14.29
C THR A 234 -6.88 7.34 -14.64
N THR A 235 -5.67 6.83 -14.91
CA THR A 235 -5.39 5.45 -15.30
C THR A 235 -4.42 4.79 -14.33
N TYR A 236 -4.57 3.47 -14.15
CA TYR A 236 -3.75 2.69 -13.22
C TYR A 236 -2.28 2.72 -13.65
N SER A 237 -1.41 3.24 -12.78
CA SER A 237 -0.02 3.59 -13.05
C SER A 237 0.77 3.65 -11.74
N ARG A 238 2.11 3.60 -11.82
CA ARG A 238 2.99 3.78 -10.64
C ARG A 238 2.70 5.11 -9.95
N ASP A 239 2.56 6.17 -10.74
CA ASP A 239 2.36 7.54 -10.24
C ASP A 239 1.01 7.72 -9.54
N LEU A 240 -0.01 6.95 -9.92
CA LEU A 240 -1.27 6.90 -9.18
C LEU A 240 -1.11 6.23 -7.80
N ILE A 241 -0.23 5.24 -7.66
CA ILE A 241 0.10 4.63 -6.35
C ILE A 241 0.98 5.58 -5.52
N LEU A 242 1.90 6.33 -6.15
CA LEU A 242 2.64 7.41 -5.49
C LEU A 242 1.68 8.49 -4.95
N TRP A 243 0.70 8.92 -5.76
CA TRP A 243 -0.33 9.87 -5.34
C TRP A 243 -1.23 9.33 -4.21
N LEU A 244 -1.61 8.04 -4.25
CA LEU A 244 -2.33 7.38 -3.15
C LEU A 244 -1.53 7.42 -1.84
N TRP A 245 -0.22 7.11 -1.90
CA TRP A 245 0.66 7.15 -0.74
C TRP A 245 0.83 8.58 -0.19
N VAL A 246 1.21 9.53 -1.05
CA VAL A 246 1.41 10.94 -0.70
C VAL A 246 0.14 11.56 -0.11
N SER A 247 -1.02 11.31 -0.72
CA SER A 247 -2.29 11.86 -0.24
C SER A 247 -2.79 11.24 1.07
N TRP A 248 -2.45 9.98 1.37
CA TRP A 248 -2.66 9.42 2.69
C TRP A 248 -1.69 10.01 3.73
N PHE A 249 -0.38 9.93 3.46
CA PHE A 249 0.65 10.33 4.42
C PHE A 249 0.52 11.81 4.81
N PHE A 250 0.39 12.72 3.83
CA PHE A 250 0.23 14.15 4.09
C PHE A 250 -1.20 14.56 4.49
N GLN A 251 -2.15 13.61 4.55
CA GLN A 251 -3.53 13.83 4.96
C GLN A 251 -4.28 14.83 4.06
N LEU A 252 -4.49 14.44 2.79
CA LEU A 252 -5.06 15.25 1.72
C LEU A 252 -6.39 14.63 1.22
N PRO A 253 -7.55 14.92 1.85
CA PRO A 253 -8.78 14.14 1.64
C PRO A 253 -9.30 14.16 0.20
N SER A 254 -9.18 15.28 -0.52
CA SER A 254 -9.55 15.40 -1.93
C SER A 254 -8.71 14.50 -2.83
N GLN A 255 -7.39 14.60 -2.71
CA GLN A 255 -6.41 13.86 -3.50
C GLN A 255 -6.46 12.37 -3.18
N PHE A 256 -6.72 12.00 -1.93
CA PHE A 256 -6.91 10.61 -1.51
C PHE A 256 -8.19 10.01 -2.11
N LYS A 257 -9.29 10.76 -2.09
CA LYS A 257 -10.57 10.33 -2.68
C LYS A 257 -10.51 10.21 -4.20
N GLU A 258 -9.79 11.11 -4.87
CA GLU A 258 -9.54 11.03 -6.31
C GLU A 258 -8.61 9.86 -6.68
N SER A 259 -7.50 9.69 -5.94
CA SER A 259 -6.56 8.59 -6.15
C SER A 259 -7.23 7.23 -5.93
N THR A 260 -7.93 7.04 -4.81
CA THR A 260 -8.66 5.79 -4.53
C THR A 260 -9.76 5.52 -5.55
N SER A 261 -10.52 6.54 -5.98
CA SER A 261 -11.50 6.43 -7.07
C SER A 261 -10.89 5.86 -8.35
N ALA A 262 -9.77 6.43 -8.81
CA ALA A 262 -9.07 5.95 -10.01
C ALA A 262 -8.47 4.54 -9.82
N VAL A 263 -7.86 4.25 -8.66
CA VAL A 263 -7.28 2.93 -8.36
C VAL A 263 -8.35 1.83 -8.35
N ILE A 264 -9.47 2.05 -7.65
CA ILE A 264 -10.60 1.11 -7.55
C ILE A 264 -11.23 0.88 -8.93
N SER A 265 -11.37 1.94 -9.73
CA SER A 265 -11.99 1.88 -11.06
C SER A 265 -11.12 1.18 -12.10
N CYS A 266 -9.82 1.47 -12.09
CA CYS A 266 -8.92 1.14 -13.21
C CYS A 266 -7.98 -0.05 -12.95
N SER A 267 -7.78 -0.50 -11.70
CA SER A 267 -6.98 -1.69 -11.43
C SER A 267 -7.65 -2.96 -11.96
N GLY A 268 -6.93 -3.73 -12.78
CA GLY A 268 -7.38 -5.03 -13.28
C GLY A 268 -7.07 -6.22 -12.37
N ASN A 269 -6.34 -6.02 -11.27
CA ASN A 269 -5.85 -7.10 -10.39
C ASN A 269 -5.89 -6.68 -8.91
N VAL A 270 -5.56 -7.62 -8.02
CA VAL A 270 -5.33 -7.33 -6.59
C VAL A 270 -4.13 -6.40 -6.47
N ILE A 271 -4.32 -5.27 -5.79
CA ILE A 271 -3.26 -4.30 -5.50
C ILE A 271 -2.52 -4.78 -4.25
N THR A 272 -1.21 -4.96 -4.37
CA THR A 272 -0.31 -5.39 -3.29
C THR A 272 0.61 -4.23 -2.91
N GLY A 273 1.09 -4.19 -1.66
CA GLY A 273 2.08 -3.19 -1.20
C GLY A 273 3.50 -3.41 -1.74
N GLN A 274 3.65 -4.21 -2.81
CA GLN A 274 4.94 -4.63 -3.35
C GLN A 274 5.77 -3.42 -3.78
N GLY A 275 7.03 -3.35 -3.33
CA GLY A 275 7.99 -2.31 -3.74
C GLY A 275 7.97 -1.02 -2.91
N PHE A 276 7.06 -0.86 -1.96
CA PHE A 276 7.06 0.27 -1.03
C PHE A 276 7.30 -0.18 0.42
N PRO A 277 8.17 0.50 1.20
CA PRO A 277 8.24 0.36 2.65
C PRO A 277 7.06 1.08 3.33
N ILE A 278 5.84 0.60 3.12
CA ILE A 278 4.63 1.19 3.76
C ILE A 278 4.42 0.61 5.15
N SER A 279 3.97 1.44 6.10
CA SER A 279 3.41 0.98 7.38
C SER A 279 2.39 -0.16 7.20
N ASP A 280 2.41 -1.14 8.11
CA ASP A 280 1.44 -2.25 8.17
C ASP A 280 -0.02 -1.75 8.09
N LYS A 281 -0.30 -0.55 8.62
CA LYS A 281 -1.60 0.14 8.57
C LYS A 281 -2.19 0.26 7.16
N VAL A 282 -1.35 0.31 6.13
CA VAL A 282 -1.77 0.39 4.72
C VAL A 282 -1.85 -1.00 4.07
N ILE A 283 -0.99 -1.94 4.48
CA ILE A 283 -0.79 -3.25 3.84
C ILE A 283 -1.74 -4.33 4.37
N VAL A 284 -2.14 -4.28 5.66
CA VAL A 284 -3.06 -5.26 6.28
C VAL A 284 -4.40 -5.34 5.54
N SER A 285 -5.04 -6.51 5.53
CA SER A 285 -6.32 -6.76 4.82
C SER A 285 -7.52 -5.90 5.26
N ASN A 286 -7.41 -5.23 6.39
CA ASN A 286 -8.38 -4.23 6.89
C ASN A 286 -7.89 -2.78 6.72
N GLY A 287 -6.62 -2.60 6.36
CA GLY A 287 -6.01 -1.32 6.00
C GLY A 287 -6.39 -0.88 4.59
N ILE A 288 -5.77 0.21 4.13
CA ILE A 288 -6.21 0.92 2.93
C ILE A 288 -6.16 0.07 1.65
N LEU A 289 -5.13 -0.75 1.44
CA LEU A 289 -5.09 -1.64 0.28
C LEU A 289 -6.16 -2.74 0.38
N GLY A 290 -6.49 -3.20 1.58
CA GLY A 290 -7.60 -4.11 1.83
C GLY A 290 -8.96 -3.50 1.46
N LEU A 291 -9.22 -2.27 1.92
CA LEU A 291 -10.45 -1.53 1.61
C LEU A 291 -10.58 -1.25 0.10
N ILE A 292 -9.51 -0.81 -0.55
CA ILE A 292 -9.46 -0.57 -2.00
C ILE A 292 -9.76 -1.85 -2.79
N ASN A 293 -9.11 -2.97 -2.45
CA ASN A 293 -9.36 -4.26 -3.12
C ASN A 293 -10.80 -4.74 -2.89
N LYS A 294 -11.33 -4.61 -1.67
CA LYS A 294 -12.73 -4.93 -1.35
C LYS A 294 -13.70 -4.09 -2.19
N SER A 295 -13.53 -2.76 -2.25
CA SER A 295 -14.40 -1.89 -3.04
C SER A 295 -14.35 -2.19 -4.55
N ARG A 296 -13.17 -2.56 -5.07
CA ARG A 296 -12.99 -3.02 -6.46
C ARG A 296 -13.78 -4.31 -6.74
N GLU A 297 -13.66 -5.29 -5.84
CA GLU A 297 -14.35 -6.58 -5.98
C GLU A 297 -15.86 -6.47 -5.80
N GLU A 298 -16.33 -5.64 -4.87
CA GLU A 298 -17.74 -5.30 -4.69
C GLU A 298 -18.31 -4.60 -5.94
N ALA A 299 -17.62 -3.60 -6.49
CA ALA A 299 -18.06 -2.88 -7.69
C ALA A 299 -18.17 -3.79 -8.92
N ILE A 300 -17.16 -4.63 -9.16
CA ILE A 300 -17.17 -5.61 -10.27
C ILE A 300 -18.28 -6.65 -10.04
N ASN A 301 -18.40 -7.24 -8.85
CA ASN A 301 -19.44 -8.22 -8.55
C ASN A 301 -20.85 -7.63 -8.71
N ASN A 302 -21.07 -6.39 -8.29
CA ASN A 302 -22.35 -5.70 -8.42
C ASN A 302 -22.74 -5.48 -9.90
N LEU A 303 -21.78 -5.11 -10.76
CA LEU A 303 -22.02 -5.02 -12.21
C LEU A 303 -22.35 -6.39 -12.83
N VAL A 304 -21.63 -7.44 -12.46
CA VAL A 304 -21.92 -8.80 -12.96
C VAL A 304 -23.28 -9.30 -12.44
N LEU A 305 -23.64 -9.00 -11.19
CA LEU A 305 -24.96 -9.31 -10.62
C LEU A 305 -26.09 -8.56 -11.33
N LEU A 306 -25.93 -7.28 -11.64
CA LEU A 306 -26.91 -6.49 -12.39
C LEU A 306 -27.18 -7.09 -13.78
N LEU A 307 -26.12 -7.52 -14.49
CA LEU A 307 -26.23 -8.13 -15.81
C LEU A 307 -26.95 -9.48 -15.77
N HIS A 308 -26.58 -10.36 -14.82
CA HIS A 308 -27.26 -11.65 -14.63
C HIS A 308 -28.72 -11.48 -14.19
N ALA A 309 -29.01 -10.55 -13.27
CA ALA A 309 -30.38 -10.22 -12.88
C ALA A 309 -31.20 -9.65 -14.05
N THR A 310 -30.56 -8.92 -14.97
CA THR A 310 -31.22 -8.41 -16.18
C THR A 310 -31.54 -9.54 -17.18
N LEU A 311 -30.66 -10.54 -17.34
CA LEU A 311 -30.98 -11.75 -18.11
C LEU A 311 -32.19 -12.49 -17.52
N GLU A 312 -32.20 -12.73 -16.21
CA GLU A 312 -33.33 -13.42 -15.54
C GLU A 312 -34.63 -12.60 -15.59
N ALA A 313 -34.56 -11.27 -15.51
CA ALA A 313 -35.73 -10.42 -15.67
C ALA A 313 -36.34 -10.49 -17.09
N LEU A 314 -35.49 -10.58 -18.12
CA LEU A 314 -35.93 -10.76 -19.51
C LEU A 314 -36.46 -12.19 -19.75
N LEU A 315 -35.78 -13.22 -19.22
CA LEU A 315 -36.18 -14.63 -19.34
C LEU A 315 -37.53 -14.92 -18.65
N SER A 316 -37.70 -14.40 -17.43
CA SER A 316 -38.98 -14.46 -16.68
C SER A 316 -40.07 -13.56 -17.27
N ARG A 317 -39.75 -12.71 -18.25
CA ARG A 317 -40.62 -11.69 -18.84
C ARG A 317 -41.19 -10.69 -17.81
N SER A 318 -40.45 -10.46 -16.73
CA SER A 318 -40.68 -9.34 -15.81
C SER A 318 -40.07 -8.02 -16.32
N ARG A 319 -39.20 -8.09 -17.35
CA ARG A 319 -38.70 -6.98 -18.16
C ARG A 319 -39.07 -7.17 -19.64
N GLY A 320 -39.30 -6.07 -20.36
CA GLY A 320 -39.74 -6.03 -21.76
C GLY A 320 -41.26 -5.96 -21.89
N CYS A 321 -41.75 -5.20 -22.88
CA CYS A 321 -43.19 -4.91 -23.03
C CYS A 321 -43.97 -5.94 -23.88
N SER A 322 -43.30 -6.91 -24.49
CA SER A 322 -43.91 -7.98 -25.30
C SER A 322 -43.07 -9.26 -25.25
N PHE A 323 -43.59 -10.37 -25.77
CA PHE A 323 -42.83 -11.63 -25.84
C PHE A 323 -41.59 -11.48 -26.73
N GLU A 324 -41.76 -10.80 -27.85
CA GLU A 324 -40.72 -10.49 -28.84
C GLU A 324 -39.66 -9.60 -28.20
N CYS A 325 -40.06 -8.52 -27.52
CA CYS A 325 -39.16 -7.61 -26.82
C CYS A 325 -38.31 -8.36 -25.77
N SER A 326 -38.92 -9.09 -24.85
CA SER A 326 -38.18 -9.85 -23.83
C SER A 326 -37.24 -10.88 -24.46
N SER A 327 -37.68 -11.61 -25.50
CA SER A 327 -36.89 -12.67 -26.13
C SER A 327 -35.72 -12.15 -26.97
N ILE A 328 -35.94 -11.07 -27.74
CA ILE A 328 -34.91 -10.44 -28.58
C ILE A 328 -33.85 -9.78 -27.69
N MET A 329 -34.27 -9.05 -26.65
CA MET A 329 -33.34 -8.42 -25.70
C MET A 329 -32.59 -9.45 -24.85
N TYR A 330 -33.23 -10.55 -24.44
CA TYR A 330 -32.54 -11.67 -23.76
C TYR A 330 -31.43 -12.24 -24.65
N GLY A 331 -31.75 -12.62 -25.90
CA GLY A 331 -30.76 -13.17 -26.83
C GLY A 331 -29.62 -12.20 -27.13
N ALA A 332 -29.93 -10.92 -27.33
CA ALA A 332 -28.92 -9.88 -27.53
C ALA A 332 -28.02 -9.69 -26.30
N LEU A 333 -28.57 -9.69 -25.08
CA LEU A 333 -27.80 -9.56 -23.84
C LEU A 333 -26.92 -10.78 -23.61
N THR A 334 -27.44 -11.99 -23.88
CA THR A 334 -26.67 -13.25 -23.82
C THR A 334 -25.47 -13.21 -24.77
N MET A 335 -25.65 -12.73 -26.01
CA MET A 335 -24.54 -12.59 -26.98
C MET A 335 -23.49 -11.55 -26.52
N ASN A 336 -23.93 -10.36 -26.09
CA ASN A 336 -23.04 -9.31 -25.59
C ASN A 336 -22.24 -9.79 -24.36
N MET A 337 -22.90 -10.36 -23.34
CA MET A 337 -22.23 -10.91 -22.15
C MET A 337 -21.32 -12.11 -22.46
N GLY A 338 -21.65 -12.92 -23.46
CA GLY A 338 -20.79 -13.99 -23.96
C GLY A 338 -19.49 -13.47 -24.57
N SER A 339 -19.58 -12.39 -25.36
CA SER A 339 -18.41 -11.78 -26.03
C SER A 339 -17.41 -11.12 -25.06
N ILE A 340 -17.83 -10.78 -23.84
CA ILE A 340 -16.95 -10.25 -22.78
C ILE A 340 -16.76 -11.22 -21.59
N HIS A 341 -17.02 -12.51 -21.81
CA HIS A 341 -16.77 -13.60 -20.85
C HIS A 341 -17.47 -13.47 -19.47
N LEU A 342 -18.59 -12.75 -19.39
CA LEU A 342 -19.38 -12.62 -18.14
C LEU A 342 -20.49 -13.67 -17.99
N LEU A 343 -20.88 -14.35 -19.07
CA LEU A 343 -22.06 -15.23 -19.12
C LEU A 343 -21.86 -16.56 -18.38
N SER A 344 -20.88 -17.38 -18.81
CA SER A 344 -20.63 -18.70 -18.22
C SER A 344 -19.19 -19.16 -18.50
N PRO A 345 -18.42 -19.60 -17.49
CA PRO A 345 -18.73 -19.49 -16.06
C PRO A 345 -18.89 -18.02 -15.63
N LYS A 346 -19.71 -17.75 -14.61
CA LYS A 346 -19.75 -16.41 -13.99
C LYS A 346 -18.38 -16.16 -13.34
N PRO A 347 -17.72 -15.01 -13.56
CA PRO A 347 -16.46 -14.70 -12.90
C PRO A 347 -16.66 -14.52 -11.39
N ALA A 348 -15.59 -14.75 -10.63
CA ALA A 348 -15.58 -14.70 -9.17
C ALA A 348 -14.39 -13.87 -8.64
N ALA A 349 -14.48 -13.46 -7.37
CA ALA A 349 -13.39 -12.80 -6.66
C ALA A 349 -12.09 -13.63 -6.70
N PRO A 350 -10.91 -13.01 -6.85
CA PRO A 350 -10.65 -11.56 -6.84
C PRO A 350 -10.80 -10.88 -8.22
N PHE A 351 -11.53 -11.47 -9.17
CA PHE A 351 -11.76 -10.91 -10.52
C PHE A 351 -10.45 -10.56 -11.26
N PRO A 352 -9.53 -11.52 -11.48
CA PRO A 352 -8.25 -11.25 -12.14
C PRO A 352 -8.44 -10.80 -13.59
N SER A 353 -7.62 -9.84 -14.03
CA SER A 353 -7.69 -9.17 -15.34
C SER A 353 -9.03 -8.47 -15.66
N LEU A 354 -9.87 -8.19 -14.67
CA LEU A 354 -11.05 -7.33 -14.80
C LEU A 354 -10.83 -6.05 -14.01
N ASN A 355 -10.79 -4.90 -14.71
CA ASN A 355 -11.03 -3.61 -14.07
C ASN A 355 -12.52 -3.26 -14.16
N TYR A 356 -12.96 -2.25 -13.41
CA TYR A 356 -14.36 -1.81 -13.43
C TYR A 356 -14.65 -0.85 -14.58
N ASN A 357 -13.70 0.02 -14.93
CA ASN A 357 -13.85 1.07 -15.94
C ASN A 357 -14.11 0.48 -17.34
N ASP A 358 -13.18 -0.34 -17.88
CA ASP A 358 -13.36 -0.96 -19.20
C ASP A 358 -14.59 -1.86 -19.22
N LEU A 359 -14.90 -2.54 -18.10
CA LEU A 359 -16.04 -3.45 -18.03
C LEU A 359 -17.36 -2.68 -18.13
N THR A 360 -17.45 -1.53 -17.46
CA THR A 360 -18.58 -0.61 -17.58
C THR A 360 -18.67 0.00 -18.98
N GLN A 361 -17.54 0.43 -19.57
CA GLN A 361 -17.50 0.92 -20.94
C GLN A 361 -17.97 -0.14 -21.95
N LYS A 362 -17.51 -1.40 -21.79
CA LYS A 362 -17.96 -2.54 -22.61
C LYS A 362 -19.48 -2.73 -22.51
N VAL A 363 -20.05 -2.70 -21.30
CA VAL A 363 -21.50 -2.80 -21.08
C VAL A 363 -22.28 -1.62 -21.68
N LEU A 364 -21.80 -0.39 -21.52
CA LEU A 364 -22.41 0.81 -22.12
C LEU A 364 -22.33 0.80 -23.65
N SER A 365 -21.33 0.12 -24.23
CA SER A 365 -21.17 -0.09 -25.67
C SER A 365 -21.91 -1.32 -26.24
N PHE A 366 -22.69 -2.05 -25.42
CA PHE A 366 -23.43 -3.23 -25.89
C PHE A 366 -24.36 -2.90 -27.07
N THR A 367 -24.31 -3.74 -28.10
CA THR A 367 -25.10 -3.54 -29.32
C THR A 367 -26.56 -3.88 -29.05
N SER A 368 -27.41 -2.84 -28.98
CA SER A 368 -28.87 -2.96 -28.93
C SER A 368 -29.40 -3.54 -30.25
N PRO A 369 -30.31 -4.53 -30.22
CA PRO A 369 -30.94 -5.06 -31.43
C PRO A 369 -32.01 -4.12 -31.97
N GLU A 370 -32.11 -4.00 -33.30
CA GLU A 370 -33.18 -3.27 -33.99
C GLU A 370 -34.18 -4.26 -34.61
N TRP A 371 -35.47 -4.05 -34.36
CA TRP A 371 -36.55 -4.85 -34.96
C TRP A 371 -37.83 -4.03 -35.14
N TYR A 372 -38.74 -4.54 -35.97
CA TYR A 372 -39.99 -3.87 -36.33
C TYR A 372 -41.19 -4.55 -35.68
N ASP A 373 -42.18 -3.76 -35.29
CA ASP A 373 -43.42 -4.28 -34.71
C ASP A 373 -44.32 -4.90 -35.80
N SER A 374 -44.80 -6.12 -35.56
CA SER A 374 -45.60 -6.89 -36.54
C SER A 374 -47.07 -6.46 -36.61
N SER A 375 -47.52 -5.54 -35.75
CA SER A 375 -48.93 -5.11 -35.65
C SER A 375 -49.45 -4.29 -36.84
N CYS A 376 -48.58 -3.65 -37.64
CA CYS A 376 -49.00 -2.76 -38.73
C CYS A 376 -48.73 -3.33 -40.14
N ARG A 377 -49.78 -3.87 -40.78
CA ARG A 377 -49.74 -4.48 -42.14
C ARG A 377 -49.30 -3.56 -43.30
N TYR A 378 -49.14 -2.25 -43.07
CA TYR A 378 -48.81 -1.26 -44.10
C TYR A 378 -47.68 -0.28 -43.72
N SER A 379 -47.12 -0.39 -42.52
CA SER A 379 -45.98 0.42 -42.08
C SER A 379 -45.31 -0.26 -40.88
N GLY A 380 -44.15 -0.91 -41.12
CA GLY A 380 -43.34 -1.42 -40.02
C GLY A 380 -42.68 -0.25 -39.30
N TYR A 381 -43.13 0.04 -38.08
CA TYR A 381 -42.44 0.99 -37.20
C TYR A 381 -41.35 0.26 -36.42
N LEU A 382 -40.16 0.88 -36.32
CA LEU A 382 -39.07 0.39 -35.47
C LEU A 382 -39.58 0.34 -34.03
N HIS A 383 -39.46 -0.80 -33.38
CA HIS A 383 -39.93 -0.98 -32.00
C HIS A 383 -39.12 -0.10 -31.04
N ARG A 384 -39.81 0.62 -30.15
CA ARG A 384 -39.20 1.52 -29.16
C ARG A 384 -39.95 1.42 -27.83
N CYS A 385 -39.27 0.95 -26.79
CA CYS A 385 -39.72 0.99 -25.40
C CYS A 385 -38.51 1.20 -24.46
N PRO A 386 -38.70 1.47 -23.16
CA PRO A 386 -37.58 1.66 -22.22
C PRO A 386 -36.62 0.47 -22.13
N ASP A 387 -37.11 -0.74 -22.46
CA ASP A 387 -36.33 -1.98 -22.46
C ASP A 387 -35.75 -2.34 -23.84
N SER A 388 -36.03 -1.60 -24.92
CA SER A 388 -35.54 -1.93 -26.27
C SER A 388 -34.14 -1.37 -26.57
N SER A 389 -33.35 -1.01 -25.55
CA SER A 389 -32.00 -0.50 -25.71
C SER A 389 -31.15 -0.68 -24.46
N PHE A 390 -29.92 -1.19 -24.59
CA PHE A 390 -28.98 -1.30 -23.48
C PHE A 390 -28.53 0.06 -22.94
N ALA A 391 -28.46 1.09 -23.79
CA ALA A 391 -28.22 2.46 -23.34
C ALA A 391 -29.34 3.02 -22.44
N SER A 392 -30.56 2.45 -22.50
CA SER A 392 -31.67 2.80 -21.61
C SER A 392 -31.70 1.92 -20.36
N ILE A 393 -31.45 0.61 -20.50
CA ILE A 393 -31.41 -0.34 -19.37
C ILE A 393 -30.24 -0.03 -18.41
N PHE A 394 -29.08 0.36 -18.94
CA PHE A 394 -27.85 0.60 -18.18
C PHE A 394 -27.49 2.10 -18.02
N ALA A 395 -28.43 3.00 -18.29
CA ALA A 395 -28.23 4.46 -18.26
C ALA A 395 -27.65 5.02 -16.95
N ASN A 396 -27.83 4.30 -15.83
CA ASN A 396 -27.37 4.70 -14.49
C ASN A 396 -25.98 4.15 -14.11
N LEU A 397 -25.27 3.44 -15.01
CA LEU A 397 -23.92 2.97 -14.73
C LEU A 397 -22.93 4.14 -14.76
N ASN A 398 -22.24 4.38 -13.65
CA ASN A 398 -21.08 5.25 -13.61
C ASN A 398 -19.82 4.47 -14.02
N VAL A 399 -18.99 5.06 -14.87
CA VAL A 399 -17.70 4.52 -15.35
C VAL A 399 -16.66 4.44 -14.24
N CYS A 400 -16.76 5.31 -13.22
CA CYS A 400 -15.88 5.33 -12.06
C CYS A 400 -16.63 4.92 -10.78
N VAL A 401 -15.94 4.21 -9.89
CA VAL A 401 -16.38 3.90 -8.52
C VAL A 401 -16.04 5.08 -7.61
N GLN A 402 -16.90 5.38 -6.63
CA GLN A 402 -16.60 6.42 -5.65
C GLN A 402 -15.38 6.03 -4.79
N GLY A 403 -14.40 6.93 -4.69
CA GLY A 403 -13.24 6.77 -3.82
C GLY A 403 -13.54 6.87 -2.32
N LEU A 404 -12.61 6.38 -1.52
CA LEU A 404 -12.71 6.32 -0.06
C LEU A 404 -12.60 7.73 0.56
N ASP A 405 -13.25 7.93 1.70
CA ASP A 405 -13.14 9.18 2.45
C ASP A 405 -12.07 9.04 3.55
N LEU A 406 -11.01 9.84 3.46
CA LEU A 406 -9.86 9.75 4.36
C LEU A 406 -10.26 9.90 5.83
N ASN A 407 -11.16 10.85 6.11
CA ASN A 407 -11.65 11.16 7.46
C ASN A 407 -12.48 10.02 8.09
N SER A 408 -12.91 9.03 7.29
CA SER A 408 -13.62 7.84 7.79
C SER A 408 -12.69 6.71 8.24
N LEU A 409 -11.38 6.85 8.00
CA LEU A 409 -10.37 5.83 8.29
C LEU A 409 -9.73 6.01 9.68
N ASP A 410 -9.65 7.23 10.21
CA ASP A 410 -9.13 7.54 11.55
C ASP A 410 -10.04 7.07 12.71
N SER A 411 -11.06 6.25 12.41
CA SER A 411 -12.06 5.72 13.35
C SER A 411 -11.87 4.22 13.67
N PHE A 412 -10.71 3.64 13.34
CA PHE A 412 -10.40 2.20 13.45
C PHE A 412 -9.05 1.93 14.16
#